data_AF-A0AAN7BK35-F1
#
_entry.id   AF-A0AAN7BK35-F1
#
_cell.length_a   1.000
_cell.length_b   1.000
_cell.length_c   1.000
_cell.angle_alpha   90.00
_cell.angle_beta   90.00
_cell.angle_gamma   90.00
#
_symmetry.space_group_name_H-M   'P 1'
#
loop_
_entity.id
_entity.type
_entity.pdbx_description
1 polymer ?
#
loop_
_entity_poly.entity_id
_entity_poly.type
_entity_poly.pdbx_seq_one_letter_code
_entity_poly.pdbx_strand_id
1 'polypeptide(L)'
;MADQNSALFQSLRGWSKVNVLTFDGGGVRGYYSLLQLDKLMECIAVEEHRLLEEEPEPRSQTAESLSSFSPHPMPQHVNHTSASPPNEQLPPQASFLPCHYFDYIGGTSTGALITMMLGRFRMSAHDCLREYETLAGVIFGHPRPLNEMSVLGAIGLVKKTKFKTDMLESAIKDVVKRRGERPLHRDDAEEMVFGTPRGLCRAIIFISRTVRTADSSNQNRGPSVKLPYIFRSYDNFRLLPQTNNHPTGNQARAASDPEQGPTQPRRASTLAVWKLARAATAAKFHFKPLFISLHDSEIVRKQSQVKKLLKTTDIAELVDAGLDNVNNPSEAVHYELSRKVLTDSKKFDTWVSIGTARGTRPEESGLINFLQHRVYLAGDTEGVHSRMDDLSASTAEENKGPFKYYRLNNPEGLPNVEMDDWKPSGSGQGSGEQTLGTIRESFNEYYSNDEVRDYFRRCARELVKTRRERTADQSLWERYALGTTYTCRQSGCKYEPDQTWEYREQFTTHLRTDHGMTSQTDISAACQAGSLVWKYKARTDAQNANIRRGTTFTNGLYAG
;
A
#
# COMPACT_ATOMS: atom_id res chain seq x y z
N MET A 1 -25.50 -19.62 -25.61
CA MET A 1 -24.78 -18.56 -26.36
C MET A 1 -25.06 -17.15 -25.81
N ALA A 2 -26.32 -16.76 -25.53
CA ALA A 2 -26.62 -15.45 -24.93
C ALA A 2 -25.97 -15.24 -23.54
N ASP A 3 -26.04 -16.23 -22.66
CA ASP A 3 -25.45 -16.14 -21.30
C ASP A 3 -23.92 -16.11 -21.28
N GLN A 4 -23.28 -16.85 -22.19
CA GLN A 4 -21.81 -16.86 -22.32
C GLN A 4 -21.30 -15.52 -22.87
N ASN A 5 -22.01 -14.91 -23.81
CA ASN A 5 -21.68 -13.57 -24.29
C ASN A 5 -21.87 -12.53 -23.17
N SER A 6 -22.95 -12.64 -22.38
CA SER A 6 -23.20 -11.76 -21.22
C SER A 6 -22.07 -11.82 -20.19
N ALA A 7 -21.64 -13.03 -19.79
CA ALA A 7 -20.54 -13.20 -18.83
C ALA A 7 -19.20 -12.67 -19.35
N LEU A 8 -18.90 -12.88 -20.64
CA LEU A 8 -17.70 -12.35 -21.29
C LEU A 8 -17.71 -10.80 -21.29
N PHE A 9 -18.84 -10.18 -21.67
CA PHE A 9 -18.98 -8.73 -21.64
C PHE A 9 -18.87 -8.16 -20.21
N GLN A 10 -19.45 -8.83 -19.22
CA GLN A 10 -19.33 -8.44 -17.80
C GLN A 10 -17.88 -8.54 -17.31
N SER A 11 -17.16 -9.61 -17.63
CA SER A 11 -15.73 -9.76 -17.30
C SER A 11 -14.89 -8.65 -17.93
N LEU A 12 -15.02 -8.44 -19.24
CA LEU A 12 -14.27 -7.39 -19.96
C LEU A 12 -14.55 -6.01 -19.36
N ARG A 13 -15.81 -5.74 -18.97
CA ARG A 13 -16.20 -4.52 -18.27
C ARG A 13 -15.55 -4.40 -16.89
N GLY A 14 -15.59 -5.45 -16.06
CA GLY A 14 -15.02 -5.42 -14.70
C GLY A 14 -13.50 -5.27 -14.69
N TRP A 15 -12.81 -5.94 -15.61
CA TRP A 15 -11.35 -5.91 -15.70
C TRP A 15 -10.80 -4.69 -16.46
N SER A 16 -11.60 -3.98 -17.27
CA SER A 16 -11.17 -2.72 -17.91
C SER A 16 -11.15 -1.52 -16.94
N LYS A 17 -11.91 -1.61 -15.84
CA LYS A 17 -11.97 -0.62 -14.77
C LYS A 17 -10.80 -0.72 -13.82
N VAL A 18 -10.33 0.42 -13.31
CA VAL A 18 -9.23 0.55 -12.36
C VAL A 18 -9.69 1.28 -11.11
N ASN A 19 -9.65 0.60 -9.97
CA ASN A 19 -9.93 1.16 -8.65
C ASN A 19 -8.62 1.53 -7.94
N VAL A 20 -8.57 2.70 -7.32
CA VAL A 20 -7.37 3.22 -6.66
C VAL A 20 -7.68 3.64 -5.23
N LEU A 21 -6.83 3.24 -4.29
CA LEU A 21 -6.86 3.67 -2.90
C LEU A 21 -5.60 4.47 -2.59
N THR A 22 -5.72 5.58 -1.88
CA THR A 22 -4.59 6.43 -1.50
C THR A 22 -4.68 6.85 -0.04
N PHE A 23 -3.53 6.92 0.63
CA PHE A 23 -3.41 7.32 2.03
C PHE A 23 -2.51 8.53 2.19
N ASP A 24 -3.02 9.53 2.89
CA ASP A 24 -2.23 10.67 3.34
C ASP A 24 -1.20 10.24 4.40
N GLY A 25 -0.12 11.00 4.51
CA GLY A 25 0.78 10.93 5.65
C GLY A 25 0.23 11.65 6.89
N GLY A 26 0.57 11.18 8.09
CA GLY A 26 0.16 11.87 9.31
C GLY A 26 0.57 11.25 10.64
N GLY A 27 1.64 10.46 10.69
CA GLY A 27 2.12 9.85 11.94
C GLY A 27 1.03 9.01 12.61
N VAL A 28 0.89 9.09 13.93
CA VAL A 28 -0.09 8.34 14.75
C VAL A 28 -1.53 8.49 14.24
N ARG A 29 -1.86 9.62 13.60
CA ARG A 29 -3.19 9.86 12.99
C ARG A 29 -3.48 8.95 11.79
N GLY A 30 -2.49 8.19 11.30
CA GLY A 30 -2.74 7.05 10.42
C GLY A 30 -3.69 6.01 11.03
N TYR A 31 -3.82 5.98 12.36
CA TYR A 31 -4.85 5.23 13.06
C TYR A 31 -6.27 5.68 12.64
N TYR A 32 -6.52 6.98 12.51
CA TYR A 32 -7.79 7.52 11.99
C TYR A 32 -8.06 7.03 10.56
N SER A 33 -7.04 7.05 9.70
CA SER A 33 -7.16 6.54 8.32
C SER A 33 -7.55 5.05 8.29
N LEU A 34 -7.02 4.25 9.22
CA LEU A 34 -7.36 2.84 9.33
C LEU A 34 -8.76 2.61 9.92
N LEU A 35 -9.23 3.45 10.85
CA LEU A 35 -10.63 3.40 11.31
C LEU A 35 -11.61 3.68 10.17
N GLN A 36 -11.31 4.69 9.33
CA GLN A 36 -12.10 4.97 8.13
C GLN A 36 -12.09 3.80 7.16
N LEU A 37 -10.92 3.21 6.89
CA LEU A 37 -10.83 2.05 6.00
C LEU A 37 -11.58 0.84 6.58
N ASP A 38 -11.39 0.52 7.85
CA ASP A 38 -12.05 -0.63 8.49
C ASP A 38 -13.57 -0.50 8.43
N LYS A 39 -14.10 0.71 8.67
CA LYS A 39 -15.53 1.00 8.52
C LYS A 39 -16.01 0.93 7.06
N LEU A 40 -15.20 1.37 6.09
CA LEU A 40 -15.52 1.16 4.68
C LEU A 40 -15.57 -0.34 4.33
N MET A 41 -14.64 -1.14 4.86
CA MET A 41 -14.65 -2.59 4.67
C MET A 41 -15.84 -3.27 5.35
N GLU A 42 -16.34 -2.73 6.46
CA GLU A 42 -17.61 -3.16 7.07
C GLU A 42 -18.81 -2.85 6.17
N CYS A 43 -18.88 -1.64 5.59
CA CYS A 43 -19.90 -1.32 4.59
C CYS A 43 -19.83 -2.24 3.36
N ILE A 44 -18.62 -2.62 2.93
CA ILE A 44 -18.40 -3.60 1.85
C ILE A 44 -18.93 -4.97 2.26
N ALA A 45 -18.61 -5.45 3.47
CA ALA A 45 -19.10 -6.73 3.96
C ALA A 45 -20.64 -6.76 3.98
N VAL A 46 -21.28 -5.71 4.49
CA VAL A 46 -22.75 -5.57 4.51
C VAL A 46 -23.33 -5.62 3.09
N GLU A 47 -22.74 -4.89 2.14
CA GLU A 47 -23.23 -4.88 0.75
C GLU A 47 -23.02 -6.23 0.05
N GLU A 48 -21.93 -6.93 0.33
CA GLU A 48 -21.68 -8.28 -0.19
C GLU A 48 -22.70 -9.29 0.36
N HIS A 49 -23.06 -9.19 1.64
CA HIS A 49 -24.11 -10.03 2.21
C HIS A 49 -25.49 -9.70 1.61
N ARG A 50 -25.85 -8.42 1.51
CA ARG A 50 -27.12 -7.97 0.93
C ARG A 50 -27.32 -8.51 -0.49
N LEU A 51 -26.31 -8.35 -1.34
CA LEU A 51 -26.40 -8.81 -2.72
C LEU A 51 -26.32 -10.34 -2.86
N LEU A 52 -25.87 -11.08 -1.84
CA LEU A 52 -25.95 -12.54 -1.84
C LEU A 52 -27.38 -13.02 -1.54
N GLU A 53 -28.08 -12.34 -0.62
CA GLU A 53 -29.48 -12.62 -0.27
C GLU A 53 -30.44 -12.34 -1.45
N GLU A 54 -30.05 -11.46 -2.37
CA GLU A 54 -30.81 -11.12 -3.58
C GLU A 54 -30.54 -12.05 -4.78
N GLU A 55 -29.59 -13.02 -4.68
CA GLU A 55 -29.33 -13.95 -5.79
C GLU A 55 -30.49 -14.95 -5.98
N PRO A 56 -30.95 -15.21 -7.23
CA PRO A 56 -32.13 -16.06 -7.49
C PRO A 56 -31.95 -17.53 -7.07
N GLU A 57 -30.71 -18.00 -6.98
CA GLU A 57 -30.33 -19.33 -6.52
C GLU A 57 -29.37 -19.15 -5.35
N PRO A 58 -29.75 -19.48 -4.11
CA PRO A 58 -28.83 -19.41 -2.99
C PRO A 58 -27.72 -20.43 -3.26
N ARG A 59 -26.55 -19.95 -3.71
CA ARG A 59 -25.34 -20.79 -3.75
C ARG A 59 -25.22 -21.41 -2.37
N SER A 60 -24.93 -22.70 -2.29
CA SER A 60 -24.78 -23.46 -1.04
C SER A 60 -23.63 -22.97 -0.14
N GLN A 61 -23.12 -21.76 -0.37
CA GLN A 61 -22.20 -21.04 0.50
C GLN A 61 -23.02 -20.52 1.67
N THR A 62 -22.93 -21.19 2.82
CA THR A 62 -23.43 -20.65 4.09
C THR A 62 -22.93 -19.22 4.24
N ALA A 63 -23.78 -18.28 4.68
CA ALA A 63 -23.39 -16.88 4.90
C ALA A 63 -22.09 -16.74 5.74
N GLU A 64 -21.83 -17.70 6.64
CA GLU A 64 -20.61 -17.84 7.45
C GLU A 64 -19.32 -18.13 6.64
N SER A 65 -19.41 -18.37 5.33
CA SER A 65 -18.27 -18.67 4.44
C SER A 65 -17.96 -17.57 3.41
N LEU A 66 -18.77 -16.50 3.38
CA LEU A 66 -18.59 -15.41 2.41
C LEU A 66 -17.33 -14.60 2.73
N SER A 67 -16.52 -14.35 1.71
CA SER A 67 -15.28 -13.59 1.83
C SER A 67 -14.95 -12.85 0.55
N SER A 68 -13.94 -11.99 0.60
CA SER A 68 -13.38 -11.37 -0.60
C SER A 68 -12.67 -12.36 -1.53
N PHE A 69 -12.56 -13.65 -1.20
CA PHE A 69 -11.99 -14.67 -2.09
C PHE A 69 -13.04 -15.36 -2.98
N SER A 70 -14.32 -15.28 -2.60
CA SER A 70 -15.43 -15.90 -3.34
C SER A 70 -15.34 -15.60 -4.86
N PRO A 71 -15.52 -16.60 -5.73
CA PRO A 71 -16.05 -17.95 -5.44
C PRO A 71 -15.05 -18.95 -4.87
N HIS A 72 -13.77 -18.59 -4.69
CA HIS A 72 -12.78 -19.48 -4.10
C HIS A 72 -12.86 -19.48 -2.57
N PRO A 73 -12.47 -20.60 -1.91
CA PRO A 73 -12.35 -20.63 -0.46
C PRO A 73 -11.29 -19.65 0.02
N MET A 74 -11.52 -19.07 1.20
CA MET A 74 -10.55 -18.22 1.87
C MET A 74 -9.31 -19.04 2.27
N PRO A 75 -8.08 -18.61 1.93
CA PRO A 75 -6.86 -19.27 2.37
C PRO A 75 -6.71 -19.30 3.90
N GLN A 76 -5.93 -20.27 4.39
CA GLN A 76 -5.57 -20.33 5.80
C GLN A 76 -4.64 -19.18 6.19
N HIS A 77 -4.73 -18.75 7.45
CA HIS A 77 -3.88 -17.70 8.02
C HIS A 77 -3.95 -16.36 7.28
N VAL A 78 -5.08 -16.04 6.64
CA VAL A 78 -5.30 -14.68 6.12
C VAL A 78 -5.37 -13.69 7.30
N ASN A 79 -6.16 -14.05 8.32
CA ASN A 79 -6.36 -13.24 9.51
C ASN A 79 -5.51 -13.77 10.67
N HIS A 80 -4.48 -13.01 11.06
CA HIS A 80 -3.65 -13.27 12.23
C HIS A 80 -2.82 -12.04 12.58
N THR A 81 -3.14 -11.38 13.69
CA THR A 81 -2.31 -10.27 14.19
C THR A 81 -1.29 -10.77 15.21
N SER A 82 -0.44 -9.92 15.78
CA SER A 82 0.22 -10.23 17.06
C SER A 82 -0.75 -10.13 18.25
N ALA A 83 -1.85 -9.39 18.12
CA ALA A 83 -2.72 -9.03 19.25
C ALA A 83 -3.90 -9.99 19.50
N SER A 84 -4.32 -10.83 18.54
CA SER A 84 -5.54 -11.66 18.73
C SER A 84 -5.33 -12.85 19.67
N PRO A 85 -6.25 -13.11 20.61
CA PRO A 85 -6.43 -14.42 21.20
C PRO A 85 -6.69 -15.48 20.12
N PRO A 86 -6.26 -16.75 20.32
CA PRO A 86 -6.50 -17.83 19.36
C PRO A 86 -7.99 -18.12 19.04
N ASN A 87 -8.91 -17.71 19.91
CA ASN A 87 -10.35 -17.98 19.81
C ASN A 87 -11.22 -16.70 19.69
N GLU A 88 -10.63 -15.59 19.26
CA GLU A 88 -11.38 -14.35 19.03
C GLU A 88 -12.30 -14.50 17.81
N GLN A 89 -13.60 -14.23 17.98
CA GLN A 89 -14.52 -14.16 16.86
C GLN A 89 -14.19 -12.90 16.05
N LEU A 90 -13.81 -13.08 14.79
CA LEU A 90 -13.43 -11.97 13.92
C LEU A 90 -14.68 -11.19 13.49
N PRO A 91 -14.58 -9.86 13.37
CA PRO A 91 -15.68 -9.06 12.86
C PRO A 91 -15.88 -9.33 11.35
N PRO A 92 -17.08 -9.07 10.80
CA PRO A 92 -17.42 -9.44 9.41
C PRO A 92 -16.44 -8.93 8.36
N GLN A 93 -15.94 -7.70 8.53
CA GLN A 93 -14.99 -7.06 7.60
C GLN A 93 -13.62 -7.74 7.55
N ALA A 94 -13.26 -8.57 8.53
CA ALA A 94 -11.98 -9.29 8.54
C ALA A 94 -11.85 -10.29 7.37
N SER A 95 -12.97 -10.79 6.84
CA SER A 95 -12.98 -11.68 5.67
C SER A 95 -12.86 -10.95 4.33
N PHE A 96 -12.76 -9.62 4.34
CA PHE A 96 -12.72 -8.78 3.15
C PHE A 96 -11.43 -7.95 3.10
N LEU A 97 -10.61 -8.23 2.08
CA LEU A 97 -9.28 -7.63 1.93
C LEU A 97 -9.35 -6.41 1.00
N PRO A 98 -8.80 -5.24 1.40
CA PRO A 98 -8.74 -4.07 0.52
C PRO A 98 -8.07 -4.36 -0.84
N CYS A 99 -7.03 -5.20 -0.89
CA CYS A 99 -6.34 -5.55 -2.13
C CYS A 99 -7.20 -6.37 -3.13
N HIS A 100 -8.44 -6.74 -2.77
CA HIS A 100 -9.39 -7.37 -3.69
C HIS A 100 -10.38 -6.38 -4.31
N TYR A 101 -10.44 -5.16 -3.79
CA TYR A 101 -11.32 -4.08 -4.27
C TYR A 101 -10.55 -2.97 -4.99
N PHE A 102 -9.24 -2.88 -4.77
CA PHE A 102 -8.36 -1.86 -5.35
C PHE A 102 -7.23 -2.47 -6.17
N ASP A 103 -7.02 -1.97 -7.39
CA ASP A 103 -5.91 -2.40 -8.26
C ASP A 103 -4.59 -1.76 -7.84
N TYR A 104 -4.66 -0.53 -7.33
CA TYR A 104 -3.51 0.24 -6.86
C TYR A 104 -3.79 0.80 -5.48
N ILE A 105 -2.82 0.66 -4.59
CA ILE A 105 -2.80 1.29 -3.28
C ILE A 105 -1.57 2.20 -3.22
N GLY A 106 -1.78 3.49 -2.95
CA GLY A 106 -0.77 4.52 -2.89
C GLY A 106 -0.64 5.11 -1.49
N GLY A 107 0.56 5.50 -1.06
CA GLY A 107 0.71 6.14 0.24
C GLY A 107 1.98 6.95 0.45
N THR A 108 1.90 7.91 1.35
CA THR A 108 3.02 8.74 1.82
C THR A 108 3.18 8.60 3.33
N SER A 109 4.40 8.64 3.86
CA SER A 109 4.66 8.54 5.32
C SER A 109 4.04 7.29 5.97
N THR A 110 3.27 7.45 7.04
CA THR A 110 2.48 6.36 7.65
C THR A 110 1.47 5.73 6.68
N GLY A 111 0.93 6.50 5.73
CA GLY A 111 0.14 5.98 4.62
C GLY A 111 0.92 5.01 3.71
N ALA A 112 2.24 5.21 3.53
CA ALA A 112 3.08 4.25 2.80
C ALA A 112 3.25 2.94 3.57
N LEU A 113 3.40 3.00 4.90
CA LEU A 113 3.42 1.82 5.76
C LEU A 113 2.10 1.04 5.67
N ILE A 114 0.96 1.75 5.75
CA ILE A 114 -0.38 1.16 5.55
C ILE A 114 -0.50 0.52 4.17
N THR A 115 -0.04 1.22 3.13
CA THR A 115 0.00 0.70 1.74
C THR A 115 0.77 -0.62 1.63
N MET A 116 1.91 -0.73 2.31
CA MET A 116 2.68 -1.98 2.36
C MET A 116 1.93 -3.09 3.10
N MET A 117 1.27 -2.80 4.23
CA MET A 117 0.50 -3.80 4.98
C MET A 117 -0.71 -4.32 4.20
N LEU A 118 -1.44 -3.43 3.52
CA LEU A 118 -2.63 -3.80 2.76
C LEU A 118 -2.30 -4.42 1.40
N GLY A 119 -1.34 -3.85 0.67
CA GLY A 119 -1.00 -4.26 -0.69
C GLY A 119 0.03 -5.38 -0.75
N ARG A 120 1.14 -5.25 0.00
CA ARG A 120 2.24 -6.24 -0.05
C ARG A 120 2.03 -7.43 0.89
N PHE A 121 1.55 -7.19 2.11
CA PHE A 121 1.24 -8.27 3.04
C PHE A 121 -0.19 -8.79 2.88
N ARG A 122 -1.02 -8.14 2.04
CA ARG A 122 -2.41 -8.53 1.75
C ARG A 122 -3.26 -8.67 3.02
N MET A 123 -3.08 -7.76 3.99
CA MET A 123 -3.87 -7.77 5.22
C MET A 123 -5.30 -7.27 4.99
N SER A 124 -6.24 -7.75 5.79
CA SER A 124 -7.52 -7.07 6.02
C SER A 124 -7.29 -5.70 6.68
N ALA A 125 -8.26 -4.79 6.55
CA ALA A 125 -8.20 -3.49 7.22
C ALA A 125 -8.16 -3.65 8.75
N HIS A 126 -8.95 -4.59 9.27
CA HIS A 126 -9.01 -4.93 10.69
C HIS A 126 -7.65 -5.34 11.25
N ASP A 127 -6.96 -6.27 10.60
CA ASP A 127 -5.64 -6.70 11.05
C ASP A 127 -4.60 -5.58 10.93
N CYS A 128 -4.69 -4.79 9.85
CA CYS A 128 -3.81 -3.65 9.61
C CYS A 128 -3.94 -2.59 10.71
N LEU A 129 -5.17 -2.28 11.15
CA LEU A 129 -5.46 -1.37 12.27
C LEU A 129 -4.73 -1.81 13.54
N ARG A 130 -4.84 -3.08 13.91
CA ARG A 130 -4.26 -3.61 15.16
C ARG A 130 -2.75 -3.78 15.11
N GLU A 131 -2.24 -4.15 13.94
CA GLU A 131 -0.79 -4.15 13.71
C GLU A 131 -0.23 -2.72 13.81
N TYR A 132 -0.97 -1.75 13.28
CA TYR A 132 -0.62 -0.35 13.38
C TYR A 132 -0.63 0.16 14.82
N GLU A 133 -1.61 -0.20 15.65
CA GLU A 133 -1.61 0.13 17.10
C GLU A 133 -0.33 -0.37 17.79
N THR A 134 0.05 -1.62 17.51
CA THR A 134 1.28 -2.23 18.06
C THR A 134 2.53 -1.49 17.58
N LEU A 135 2.63 -1.21 16.28
CA LEU A 135 3.74 -0.46 15.71
C LEU A 135 3.80 0.95 16.29
N ALA A 136 2.67 1.66 16.37
CA ALA A 136 2.59 3.00 16.92
C ALA A 136 3.07 3.03 18.38
N GLY A 137 2.75 2.03 19.19
CA GLY A 137 3.29 1.91 20.55
C GLY A 137 4.79 1.76 20.60
N VAL A 138 5.37 0.94 19.71
CA VAL A 138 6.84 0.80 19.63
C VAL A 138 7.51 2.07 19.11
N ILE A 139 6.87 2.78 18.19
CA ILE A 139 7.39 3.97 17.51
C ILE A 139 7.32 5.20 18.42
N PHE A 140 6.17 5.43 19.07
CA PHE A 140 5.87 6.66 19.80
C PHE A 140 5.90 6.51 21.33
N GLY A 141 5.82 5.28 21.86
CA GLY A 141 5.80 5.01 23.31
C GLY A 141 7.10 5.28 24.05
N HIS A 142 8.21 5.47 23.34
CA HIS A 142 9.54 5.66 23.95
C HIS A 142 10.28 6.90 23.44
N PRO A 143 9.75 8.12 23.68
CA PRO A 143 10.48 9.34 23.36
C PRO A 143 11.73 9.45 24.25
N ARG A 144 12.83 9.96 23.69
CA ARG A 144 14.02 10.28 24.51
C ARG A 144 13.69 11.43 25.48
N PRO A 145 14.17 11.39 26.74
CA PRO A 145 13.83 12.40 27.75
C PRO A 145 14.30 13.81 27.36
N LEU A 146 13.45 14.81 27.64
CA LEU A 146 13.59 16.22 27.25
C LEU A 146 14.89 16.89 27.72
N ASN A 147 15.53 16.41 28.78
CA ASN A 147 16.80 16.95 29.29
C ASN A 147 17.97 16.78 28.29
N GLU A 148 17.82 15.93 27.26
CA GLU A 148 18.81 15.78 26.17
C GLU A 148 18.54 16.65 24.92
N MET A 149 17.42 17.38 24.87
CA MET A 149 17.13 18.38 23.82
C MET A 149 17.30 19.78 24.39
N SER A 150 18.54 20.19 24.57
CA SER A 150 18.87 21.59 24.87
C SER A 150 18.40 22.51 23.73
N VAL A 151 18.30 23.82 23.99
CA VAL A 151 18.11 24.86 22.96
C VAL A 151 19.08 24.65 21.77
N LEU A 152 20.27 24.09 22.01
CA LEU A 152 21.25 23.68 21.00
C LEU A 152 20.74 22.63 20.00
N GLY A 153 19.84 21.72 20.40
CA GLY A 153 19.18 20.77 19.49
C GLY A 153 18.22 21.45 18.51
N ALA A 154 17.47 22.47 18.96
CA ALA A 154 16.55 23.24 18.12
C ALA A 154 17.28 24.13 17.09
N ILE A 155 18.47 24.63 17.43
CA ILE A 155 19.38 25.35 16.50
C ILE A 155 20.33 24.40 15.72
N GLY A 156 20.13 23.07 15.78
CA GLY A 156 20.82 22.10 14.91
C GLY A 156 22.23 21.67 15.33
N LEU A 157 22.67 21.98 16.55
CA LEU A 157 24.01 21.65 17.07
C LEU A 157 24.08 20.23 17.71
N VAL A 158 22.94 19.63 18.10
CA VAL A 158 22.87 18.25 18.60
C VAL A 158 22.12 17.36 17.61
N LYS A 159 22.81 16.37 17.02
CA LYS A 159 22.26 15.43 16.01
C LYS A 159 21.51 14.22 16.60
N LYS A 160 20.77 14.38 17.71
CA LYS A 160 19.98 13.29 18.31
C LYS A 160 18.52 13.40 17.89
N THR A 161 17.92 12.29 17.47
CA THR A 161 16.52 12.19 17.03
C THR A 161 15.60 11.83 18.18
N LYS A 162 14.31 12.23 18.13
CA LYS A 162 13.33 12.00 19.21
C LYS A 162 13.17 10.52 19.56
N PHE A 163 13.26 9.62 18.57
CA PHE A 163 13.08 8.18 18.73
C PHE A 163 14.33 7.37 18.32
N LYS A 164 14.39 6.11 18.76
CA LYS A 164 15.48 5.16 18.39
C LYS A 164 15.15 4.48 17.07
N THR A 165 15.99 4.67 16.05
CA THR A 165 15.83 4.06 14.73
C THR A 165 15.83 2.52 14.78
N ASP A 166 16.65 1.91 15.64
CA ASP A 166 16.80 0.45 15.70
C ASP A 166 15.53 -0.25 16.21
N MET A 167 14.73 0.43 17.04
CA MET A 167 13.43 -0.06 17.51
C MET A 167 12.41 -0.09 16.38
N LEU A 168 12.30 1.00 15.61
CA LEU A 168 11.44 1.08 14.42
C LEU A 168 11.82 0.02 13.39
N GLU A 169 13.12 -0.14 13.11
CA GLU A 169 13.61 -1.16 12.19
C GLU A 169 13.25 -2.58 12.66
N SER A 170 13.48 -2.88 13.93
CA SER A 170 13.17 -4.20 14.51
C SER A 170 11.67 -4.49 14.47
N ALA A 171 10.84 -3.50 14.78
CA ALA A 171 9.38 -3.64 14.74
C ALA A 171 8.88 -3.93 13.32
N ILE A 172 9.35 -3.17 12.33
CA ILE A 172 9.00 -3.40 10.92
C ILE A 172 9.49 -4.77 10.45
N LYS A 173 10.72 -5.16 10.79
CA LYS A 173 11.26 -6.49 10.44
C LYS A 173 10.44 -7.62 11.04
N ASP A 174 9.95 -7.46 12.27
CA ASP A 174 9.07 -8.44 12.90
C ASP A 174 7.72 -8.57 12.16
N VAL A 175 7.11 -7.46 11.74
CA VAL A 175 5.90 -7.48 10.91
C VAL A 175 6.15 -8.23 9.60
N VAL A 176 7.25 -7.91 8.89
CA VAL A 176 7.62 -8.58 7.63
C VAL A 176 7.83 -10.08 7.87
N LYS A 177 8.45 -10.45 8.99
CA LYS A 177 8.66 -11.85 9.36
C LYS A 177 7.32 -12.57 9.59
N ARG A 178 6.35 -11.94 10.26
CA ARG A 178 5.03 -12.51 10.59
C ARG A 178 4.04 -12.52 9.43
N ARG A 179 4.13 -11.56 8.53
CA ARG A 179 3.06 -11.23 7.57
C ARG A 179 3.50 -11.24 6.11
N GLY A 180 4.81 -11.23 5.87
CA GLY A 180 5.33 -11.42 4.52
C GLY A 180 5.00 -12.80 3.96
N GLU A 181 4.90 -12.91 2.64
CA GLU A 181 4.70 -14.20 1.94
C GLU A 181 5.80 -15.20 2.32
N ARG A 182 5.48 -16.50 2.38
CA ARG A 182 6.52 -17.55 2.40
C ARG A 182 7.12 -17.69 1.00
N PRO A 183 8.45 -17.59 0.81
CA PRO A 183 9.07 -17.93 -0.46
C PRO A 183 8.67 -19.35 -0.85
N LEU A 184 8.19 -19.54 -2.08
CA LEU A 184 7.75 -20.86 -2.54
C LEU A 184 8.91 -21.85 -2.74
N HIS A 185 10.18 -21.38 -2.83
CA HIS A 185 11.33 -22.24 -3.16
C HIS A 185 12.71 -21.78 -2.68
N ARG A 186 12.88 -21.08 -1.54
CA ARG A 186 14.22 -20.68 -1.07
C ARG A 186 14.33 -20.62 0.45
N ASP A 187 15.47 -21.07 0.97
CA ASP A 187 15.86 -21.04 2.39
C ASP A 187 15.72 -19.62 3.00
N ASP A 188 15.59 -19.59 4.33
CA ASP A 188 15.21 -18.49 5.23
C ASP A 188 16.03 -17.18 5.17
N ALA A 189 16.83 -16.92 4.13
CA ALA A 189 17.82 -15.86 4.06
C ALA A 189 17.46 -14.65 3.16
N GLU A 190 16.48 -14.74 2.26
CA GLU A 190 16.14 -13.60 1.36
C GLU A 190 15.04 -12.70 1.96
N GLU A 191 15.36 -11.42 2.15
CA GLU A 191 14.42 -10.39 2.61
C GLU A 191 13.26 -10.23 1.62
N MET A 192 12.00 -10.18 2.09
CA MET A 192 10.85 -9.95 1.21
C MET A 192 11.00 -8.62 0.47
N VAL A 193 11.02 -8.68 -0.87
CA VAL A 193 11.15 -7.49 -1.73
C VAL A 193 9.81 -6.79 -1.95
N PHE A 194 9.89 -5.50 -2.27
CA PHE A 194 8.71 -4.67 -2.51
C PHE A 194 7.99 -5.01 -3.82
N GLY A 195 8.69 -5.53 -4.83
CA GLY A 195 8.07 -6.04 -6.04
C GLY A 195 6.93 -7.03 -5.76
N THR A 196 5.86 -6.95 -6.54
CA THR A 196 4.70 -7.84 -6.48
C THR A 196 4.58 -8.61 -7.80
N PRO A 197 4.26 -9.90 -7.77
CA PRO A 197 3.94 -10.65 -8.97
C PRO A 197 2.85 -9.99 -9.83
N ARG A 198 2.89 -10.21 -11.15
CA ARG A 198 1.90 -9.66 -12.09
C ARG A 198 0.50 -10.19 -11.81
N GLY A 199 -0.53 -9.42 -12.18
CA GLY A 199 -1.93 -9.81 -12.00
C GLY A 199 -2.43 -9.69 -10.56
N LEU A 200 -1.71 -9.01 -9.67
CA LEU A 200 -2.10 -8.73 -8.28
C LEU A 200 -2.32 -7.23 -8.06
N CYS A 201 -2.93 -6.88 -6.92
CA CYS A 201 -2.95 -5.51 -6.40
C CYS A 201 -1.53 -4.94 -6.31
N ARG A 202 -1.38 -3.69 -6.75
CA ARG A 202 -0.10 -2.98 -6.87
C ARG A 202 0.04 -1.92 -5.79
N ALA A 203 1.26 -1.67 -5.36
CA ALA A 203 1.59 -0.69 -4.33
C ALA A 203 2.52 0.40 -4.89
N ILE A 204 2.26 1.64 -4.49
CA ILE A 204 3.05 2.82 -4.84
C ILE A 204 3.32 3.59 -3.55
N ILE A 205 4.58 3.91 -3.27
CA ILE A 205 4.91 4.71 -2.10
C ILE A 205 5.76 5.91 -2.49
N PHE A 206 5.53 7.02 -1.79
CA PHE A 206 6.24 8.27 -1.97
C PHE A 206 7.17 8.52 -0.78
N ILE A 207 8.43 8.81 -1.10
CA ILE A 207 9.51 9.10 -0.16
C ILE A 207 10.29 10.29 -0.73
N SER A 208 10.87 11.14 0.10
CA SER A 208 11.67 12.25 -0.38
C SER A 208 13.14 11.87 -0.47
N ARG A 209 13.75 12.13 -1.62
CA ARG A 209 15.19 12.00 -1.85
C ARG A 209 15.85 13.36 -1.67
N THR A 210 16.84 13.41 -0.79
CA THR A 210 17.70 14.60 -0.66
C THR A 210 18.71 14.62 -1.80
N VAL A 211 18.71 15.70 -2.59
CA VAL A 211 19.65 15.98 -3.66
C VAL A 211 20.49 17.20 -3.28
N ARG A 212 21.81 17.08 -3.33
CA ARG A 212 22.73 18.19 -3.03
C ARG A 212 23.18 18.83 -4.34
N THR A 213 23.06 20.15 -4.46
CA THR A 213 23.60 20.87 -5.62
C THR A 213 25.13 20.95 -5.49
N ALA A 214 25.83 20.71 -6.60
CA ALA A 214 27.28 20.81 -6.63
C ALA A 214 27.69 22.28 -6.66
N ASP A 215 28.27 22.77 -5.58
CA ASP A 215 28.97 24.06 -5.58
C ASP A 215 30.45 23.82 -5.88
N SER A 216 31.01 24.58 -6.83
CA SER A 216 32.27 24.29 -7.55
C SER A 216 33.54 24.38 -6.69
N SER A 217 33.43 24.66 -5.40
CA SER A 217 34.58 24.78 -4.48
C SER A 217 34.54 23.85 -3.26
N ASN A 218 33.41 23.17 -2.95
CA ASN A 218 33.35 22.19 -1.86
C ASN A 218 32.07 21.33 -1.91
N GLN A 219 32.19 20.09 -2.41
CA GLN A 219 31.05 19.17 -2.65
C GLN A 219 30.22 18.78 -1.41
N ASN A 220 30.67 19.11 -0.19
CA ASN A 220 29.98 18.78 1.06
C ASN A 220 29.19 19.94 1.70
N ARG A 221 29.12 21.13 1.07
CA ARG A 221 28.46 22.32 1.65
C ARG A 221 27.41 23.02 0.76
N GLY A 222 27.04 22.45 -0.38
CA GLY A 222 25.97 22.99 -1.23
C GLY A 222 24.57 22.86 -0.59
N PRO A 223 23.61 23.73 -0.93
CA PRO A 223 22.23 23.62 -0.48
C PRO A 223 21.61 22.28 -0.93
N SER A 224 20.81 21.67 -0.06
CA SER A 224 20.11 20.42 -0.36
C SER A 224 18.65 20.68 -0.68
N VAL A 225 18.16 20.12 -1.77
CA VAL A 225 16.74 20.12 -2.15
C VAL A 225 16.16 18.73 -1.89
N LYS A 226 14.92 18.68 -1.40
CA LYS A 226 14.17 17.43 -1.30
C LYS A 226 13.27 17.30 -2.51
N LEU A 227 13.34 16.15 -3.19
CA LEU A 227 12.50 15.86 -4.34
C LEU A 227 11.70 14.58 -4.06
N PRO A 228 10.40 14.54 -4.45
CA PRO A 228 9.61 13.32 -4.38
C PRO A 228 10.27 12.18 -5.17
N TYR A 229 10.25 10.99 -4.60
CA TYR A 229 10.76 9.77 -5.18
C TYR A 229 9.74 8.64 -5.00
N ILE A 230 9.50 7.89 -6.07
CA ILE A 230 8.41 6.90 -6.13
C ILE A 230 9.02 5.51 -6.16
N PHE A 231 8.65 4.67 -5.20
CA PHE A 231 8.87 3.23 -5.29
C PHE A 231 7.59 2.52 -5.73
N ARG A 232 7.72 1.62 -6.70
CA ARG A 232 6.61 0.85 -7.28
C ARG A 232 6.81 -0.63 -6.98
N SER A 233 5.72 -1.34 -6.73
CA SER A 233 5.75 -2.80 -6.65
C SER A 233 5.61 -3.48 -8.01
N TYR A 234 5.54 -2.70 -9.10
CA TYR A 234 5.30 -3.16 -10.45
C TYR A 234 6.22 -2.47 -11.45
N ASP A 235 6.37 -3.09 -12.61
CA ASP A 235 7.13 -2.52 -13.72
C ASP A 235 6.32 -1.50 -14.51
N ASN A 236 7.02 -0.51 -15.05
CA ASN A 236 6.51 0.55 -15.91
C ASN A 236 7.20 0.49 -17.28
N PHE A 237 6.61 -0.27 -18.22
CA PHE A 237 7.19 -0.53 -19.55
C PHE A 237 6.53 0.26 -20.71
N ARG A 238 5.60 1.19 -20.45
CA ARG A 238 4.88 1.89 -21.53
C ARG A 238 5.78 2.84 -22.34
N LEU A 239 6.96 3.18 -21.83
CA LEU A 239 7.93 4.08 -22.47
C LEU A 239 9.02 3.31 -23.25
N LEU A 240 8.65 2.37 -24.11
CA LEU A 240 9.52 1.98 -25.23
C LEU A 240 9.21 2.90 -26.41
N PRO A 241 10.14 3.77 -26.86
CA PRO A 241 10.02 4.32 -28.19
C PRO A 241 10.14 3.15 -29.17
N GLN A 242 9.01 2.77 -29.80
CA GLN A 242 9.08 2.02 -31.05
C GLN A 242 9.44 3.00 -32.16
N THR A 243 10.71 3.37 -32.31
CA THR A 243 11.24 3.79 -33.61
C THR A 243 12.73 3.49 -33.69
N ASN A 244 13.10 2.71 -34.71
CA ASN A 244 14.47 2.44 -35.16
C ASN A 244 15.15 3.68 -35.78
N ASN A 245 14.81 4.90 -35.34
CA ASN A 245 15.39 6.11 -35.88
C ASN A 245 16.35 6.72 -34.87
N HIS A 246 17.62 6.85 -35.29
CA HIS A 246 18.64 7.60 -34.56
C HIS A 246 18.06 8.96 -34.08
N PRO A 247 18.23 9.31 -32.80
CA PRO A 247 17.69 10.55 -32.28
C PRO A 247 18.41 11.72 -32.93
N THR A 248 17.67 12.56 -33.66
CA THR A 248 18.17 13.86 -34.12
C THR A 248 18.33 14.78 -32.91
N GLY A 249 19.37 15.62 -32.94
CA GLY A 249 19.95 16.33 -31.78
C GLY A 249 19.01 17.22 -30.94
N ASN A 250 17.75 17.38 -31.33
CA ASN A 250 16.74 18.11 -30.56
C ASN A 250 15.95 17.24 -29.56
N GLN A 251 15.89 15.91 -29.74
CA GLN A 251 15.22 15.02 -28.78
C GLN A 251 16.08 14.67 -27.55
N ALA A 252 17.41 14.73 -27.69
CA ALA A 252 18.33 14.54 -26.57
C ALA A 252 18.27 15.70 -25.54
N ARG A 253 17.80 16.89 -25.95
CA ARG A 253 17.64 18.06 -25.06
C ARG A 253 16.40 18.00 -24.17
N ALA A 254 15.39 17.19 -24.52
CA ALA A 254 14.21 16.96 -23.66
C ALA A 254 14.51 16.00 -22.49
N ALA A 255 15.61 15.24 -22.54
CA ALA A 255 16.08 14.40 -21.45
C ALA A 255 16.93 15.16 -20.41
N SER A 256 17.24 16.43 -20.67
CA SER A 256 18.04 17.31 -19.81
C SER A 256 17.23 18.48 -19.25
N ASP A 257 15.91 18.30 -19.09
CA ASP A 257 15.05 19.31 -18.49
C ASP A 257 15.22 19.28 -16.95
N PRO A 258 15.75 20.35 -16.31
CA PRO A 258 15.97 20.40 -14.86
C PRO A 258 14.67 20.34 -14.03
N GLU A 259 13.50 20.51 -14.65
CA GLU A 259 12.19 20.38 -14.00
C GLU A 259 11.74 18.92 -13.84
N GLN A 260 12.37 17.98 -14.55
CA GLN A 260 12.13 16.55 -14.34
C GLN A 260 13.03 16.08 -13.19
N GLY A 261 12.43 15.90 -12.01
CA GLY A 261 13.09 15.35 -10.82
C GLY A 261 13.85 14.03 -11.09
N PRO A 262 14.48 13.43 -10.06
CA PRO A 262 15.42 12.32 -10.23
C PRO A 262 14.85 11.19 -11.10
N THR A 263 15.67 10.67 -12.03
CA THR A 263 15.32 9.54 -12.89
C THR A 263 14.71 8.41 -12.06
N GLN A 264 13.46 8.07 -12.37
CA GLN A 264 12.70 7.08 -11.62
C GLN A 264 12.93 5.69 -12.22
N PRO A 265 13.11 4.64 -11.39
CA PRO A 265 13.32 3.28 -11.87
C PRO A 265 12.11 2.79 -12.66
N ARG A 266 12.37 2.12 -13.79
CA ARG A 266 11.33 1.53 -14.66
C ARG A 266 10.80 0.21 -14.14
N ARG A 267 11.60 -0.51 -13.36
CA ARG A 267 11.24 -1.84 -12.83
C ARG A 267 10.66 -1.74 -11.43
N ALA A 268 9.90 -2.76 -11.06
CA ALA A 268 9.47 -2.96 -9.68
C ALA A 268 10.69 -2.91 -8.74
N SER A 269 10.53 -2.27 -7.58
CA SER A 269 11.64 -2.15 -6.64
C SER A 269 12.06 -3.52 -6.10
N THR A 270 13.35 -3.82 -6.22
CA THR A 270 13.99 -5.01 -5.66
C THR A 270 14.42 -4.82 -4.20
N LEU A 271 14.16 -3.65 -3.61
CA LEU A 271 14.50 -3.37 -2.22
C LEU A 271 13.58 -4.12 -1.27
N ALA A 272 14.13 -4.52 -0.13
CA ALA A 272 13.38 -5.15 0.94
C ALA A 272 12.27 -4.21 1.46
N VAL A 273 11.08 -4.76 1.69
CA VAL A 273 9.91 -4.01 2.18
C VAL A 273 10.24 -3.25 3.47
N TRP A 274 11.00 -3.86 4.39
CA TRP A 274 11.34 -3.21 5.66
C TRP A 274 12.19 -1.94 5.49
N LYS A 275 13.09 -1.91 4.49
CA LYS A 275 13.94 -0.74 4.19
C LYS A 275 13.07 0.42 3.72
N LEU A 276 12.13 0.13 2.83
CA LEU A 276 11.19 1.13 2.32
C LEU A 276 10.24 1.64 3.39
N ALA A 277 9.69 0.76 4.23
CA ALA A 277 8.86 1.16 5.37
C ALA A 277 9.61 2.06 6.37
N ARG A 278 10.86 1.73 6.69
CA ARG A 278 11.70 2.54 7.58
C ARG A 278 12.11 3.87 6.94
N ALA A 279 12.28 3.93 5.62
CA ALA A 279 12.55 5.19 4.92
C ALA A 279 11.30 6.08 4.87
N ALA A 280 10.14 5.51 4.55
CA ALA A 280 8.89 6.25 4.45
C ALA A 280 8.47 6.87 5.79
N THR A 281 8.73 6.19 6.91
CA THR A 281 8.39 6.68 8.25
C THR A 281 9.51 7.48 8.93
N ALA A 282 10.60 7.80 8.22
CA ALA A 282 11.73 8.54 8.76
C ALA A 282 11.46 10.06 8.85
N ALA A 283 10.46 10.46 9.64
CA ALA A 283 10.08 11.85 9.82
C ALA A 283 11.26 12.68 10.37
N LYS A 284 11.41 13.91 9.85
CA LYS A 284 12.49 14.82 10.25
C LYS A 284 12.41 15.09 11.76
N PHE A 285 13.56 15.10 12.42
CA PHE A 285 13.72 15.22 13.89
C PHE A 285 13.20 14.02 14.71
N HIS A 286 12.42 13.12 14.11
CA HIS A 286 11.89 11.92 14.76
C HIS A 286 12.84 10.72 14.58
N PHE A 287 13.36 10.53 13.36
CA PHE A 287 14.23 9.43 12.99
C PHE A 287 15.41 9.88 12.10
N LYS A 288 16.47 9.07 12.07
CA LYS A 288 17.61 9.30 11.16
C LYS A 288 17.19 9.00 9.71
N PRO A 289 17.69 9.72 8.70
CA PRO A 289 17.52 9.35 7.28
C PRO A 289 17.97 7.91 6.99
N LEU A 290 17.45 7.29 5.93
CA LEU A 290 17.97 6.02 5.42
C LEU A 290 18.89 6.31 4.24
N PHE A 291 20.07 5.69 4.23
CA PHE A 291 21.00 5.76 3.12
C PHE A 291 20.98 4.42 2.39
N ILE A 292 20.59 4.43 1.11
CA ILE A 292 20.60 3.21 0.28
C ILE A 292 21.27 3.47 -1.06
N SER A 293 21.89 2.42 -1.61
CA SER A 293 22.31 2.43 -3.00
C SER A 293 21.09 2.25 -3.90
N LEU A 294 20.89 3.18 -4.83
CA LEU A 294 19.89 3.07 -5.89
C LEU A 294 20.60 2.65 -7.17
N HIS A 295 21.06 1.40 -7.26
CA HIS A 295 21.53 0.87 -8.54
C HIS A 295 20.31 0.56 -9.42
N ASP A 296 20.06 1.43 -10.41
CA ASP A 296 19.25 1.07 -11.57
C ASP A 296 19.99 -0.06 -12.30
N SER A 297 19.52 -1.29 -12.14
CA SER A 297 20.06 -2.45 -12.85
C SER A 297 19.66 -2.41 -14.34
N GLU A 298 20.14 -1.42 -15.10
CA GLU A 298 20.13 -1.37 -16.58
C GLU A 298 21.30 -0.57 -17.21
N ILE A 299 22.47 -0.45 -16.56
CA ILE A 299 23.73 -0.12 -17.27
C ILE A 299 24.85 -1.05 -16.79
N VAL A 300 24.75 -2.34 -17.14
CA VAL A 300 25.91 -3.23 -17.20
C VAL A 300 25.82 -4.03 -18.49
N ARG A 301 26.10 -3.37 -19.63
CA ARG A 301 26.69 -4.04 -20.78
C ARG A 301 27.71 -3.09 -21.40
N LYS A 302 28.98 -3.54 -21.37
CA LYS A 302 30.22 -2.87 -21.81
C LYS A 302 30.66 -1.80 -20.78
N GLN A 303 31.84 -1.84 -20.17
CA GLN A 303 33.12 -2.42 -20.53
C GLN A 303 33.96 -2.65 -19.26
N SER A 304 34.67 -3.76 -19.26
CA SER A 304 35.90 -3.98 -18.52
C SER A 304 36.95 -2.91 -18.88
N GLN A 305 37.02 -1.80 -18.13
CA GLN A 305 38.24 -0.97 -17.95
C GLN A 305 38.10 0.28 -17.04
N VAL A 306 37.03 0.48 -16.25
CA VAL A 306 36.92 1.69 -15.40
C VAL A 306 36.93 1.33 -13.91
N LYS A 307 38.12 1.14 -13.35
CA LYS A 307 38.34 0.98 -11.90
C LYS A 307 38.66 2.32 -11.20
N LYS A 308 38.31 3.47 -11.79
CA LYS A 308 38.77 4.78 -11.31
C LYS A 308 37.73 5.92 -11.26
N LEU A 309 36.42 5.64 -11.39
CA LEU A 309 35.38 6.69 -11.42
C LEU A 309 34.11 6.39 -10.60
N LEU A 310 34.21 5.68 -9.48
CA LEU A 310 33.11 5.55 -8.51
C LEU A 310 33.32 6.54 -7.35
N LYS A 311 32.94 7.81 -7.54
CA LYS A 311 32.85 8.81 -6.47
C LYS A 311 31.61 9.70 -6.70
N THR A 312 30.68 9.64 -5.73
CA THR A 312 29.65 10.64 -5.34
C THR A 312 28.30 10.79 -6.06
N THR A 313 27.63 9.70 -6.48
CA THR A 313 26.19 9.74 -6.90
C THR A 313 25.31 8.53 -6.51
N ASP A 314 25.87 7.41 -6.04
CA ASP A 314 25.13 6.14 -5.92
C ASP A 314 24.31 5.96 -4.62
N ILE A 315 24.61 6.72 -3.56
CA ILE A 315 23.93 6.60 -2.25
C ILE A 315 22.87 7.69 -2.14
N ALA A 316 21.60 7.29 -2.11
CA ALA A 316 20.47 8.18 -1.87
C ALA A 316 20.19 8.33 -0.38
N GLU A 317 20.08 9.59 0.07
CA GLU A 317 19.54 9.95 1.37
C GLU A 317 18.01 10.05 1.25
N LEU A 318 17.30 9.11 1.87
CA LEU A 318 15.85 9.01 1.85
C LEU A 318 15.26 9.43 3.20
N VAL A 319 14.22 10.26 3.15
CA VAL A 319 13.49 10.79 4.29
C VAL A 319 11.98 10.79 4.02
N ASP A 320 11.19 10.87 5.08
CA ASP A 320 9.73 10.96 4.97
C ASP A 320 9.27 12.16 4.12
N ALA A 321 8.26 11.92 3.30
CA ALA A 321 7.61 12.89 2.41
C ALA A 321 6.26 13.43 2.94
N GLY A 322 5.83 13.05 4.14
CA GLY A 322 4.55 13.47 4.75
C GLY A 322 4.47 14.96 5.10
N LEU A 323 5.60 15.68 5.05
CA LEU A 323 5.67 17.13 5.20
C LEU A 323 6.08 17.83 3.89
N ASP A 324 6.05 17.13 2.76
CA ASP A 324 6.36 17.68 1.45
C ASP A 324 5.07 17.76 0.59
N ASN A 325 5.14 18.33 -0.62
CA ASN A 325 3.99 18.57 -1.51
C ASN A 325 3.26 17.29 -2.01
N VAL A 326 3.66 16.11 -1.55
CA VAL A 326 3.09 14.81 -1.91
C VAL A 326 2.48 14.10 -0.70
N ASN A 327 2.09 14.85 0.34
CA ASN A 327 1.47 14.27 1.53
C ASN A 327 0.17 13.52 1.20
N ASN A 328 -0.75 14.14 0.44
CA ASN A 328 -1.83 13.44 -0.24
C ASN A 328 -1.32 12.98 -1.62
N PRO A 329 -1.06 11.68 -1.83
CA PRO A 329 -0.42 11.20 -3.06
C PRO A 329 -1.41 11.05 -4.24
N SER A 330 -2.69 11.39 -4.09
CA SER A 330 -3.74 11.09 -5.08
C SER A 330 -3.40 11.61 -6.48
N GLU A 331 -3.10 12.89 -6.61
CA GLU A 331 -2.77 13.52 -7.90
C GLU A 331 -1.48 12.94 -8.51
N ALA A 332 -0.46 12.68 -7.68
CA ALA A 332 0.79 12.10 -8.14
C ALA A 332 0.63 10.65 -8.61
N VAL A 333 -0.21 9.86 -7.93
CA VAL A 333 -0.59 8.51 -8.37
C VAL A 333 -1.42 8.59 -9.65
N HIS A 334 -2.34 9.54 -9.77
CA HIS A 334 -3.14 9.72 -10.98
C HIS A 334 -2.25 9.99 -12.17
N TYR A 335 -1.30 10.94 -12.04
CA TYR A 335 -0.33 11.25 -13.07
C TYR A 335 0.54 10.04 -13.46
N GLU A 336 1.08 9.31 -12.47
CA GLU A 336 1.86 8.10 -12.71
C GLU A 336 1.06 7.06 -13.51
N LEU A 337 -0.17 6.77 -13.09
CA LEU A 337 -0.99 5.73 -13.69
C LEU A 337 -1.51 6.12 -15.07
N SER A 338 -2.13 7.29 -15.21
CA SER A 338 -2.74 7.76 -16.45
C SER A 338 -1.70 7.92 -17.57
N ARG A 339 -0.57 8.55 -17.27
CA ARG A 339 0.45 8.90 -18.27
C ARG A 339 1.42 7.76 -18.54
N LYS A 340 1.80 7.00 -17.53
CA LYS A 340 2.95 6.09 -17.65
C LYS A 340 2.59 4.62 -17.59
N VAL A 341 1.50 4.21 -16.93
CA VAL A 341 1.27 2.78 -16.63
C VAL A 341 0.07 2.21 -17.39
N LEU A 342 -1.09 2.85 -17.33
CA LEU A 342 -2.34 2.29 -17.83
C LEU A 342 -2.43 2.40 -19.34
N THR A 343 -2.80 1.30 -20.02
CA THR A 343 -3.12 1.29 -21.45
C THR A 343 -4.40 2.09 -21.75
N ASP A 344 -4.71 2.35 -23.01
CA ASP A 344 -5.92 3.12 -23.38
C ASP A 344 -7.22 2.32 -23.17
N SER A 345 -7.11 1.00 -23.13
CA SER A 345 -8.18 0.08 -22.75
C SER A 345 -8.53 0.08 -21.26
N LYS A 346 -7.72 0.72 -20.41
CA LYS A 346 -7.96 0.82 -18.96
C LYS A 346 -8.48 2.21 -18.63
N LYS A 347 -9.54 2.28 -17.82
CA LYS A 347 -10.16 3.52 -17.35
C LYS A 347 -10.30 3.49 -15.83
N PHE A 348 -10.16 4.64 -15.18
CA PHE A 348 -10.43 4.71 -13.74
C PHE A 348 -11.94 4.49 -13.50
N ASP A 349 -12.29 3.89 -12.37
CA ASP A 349 -13.69 3.70 -11.97
C ASP A 349 -13.97 4.31 -10.60
N THR A 350 -13.36 3.77 -9.54
CA THR A 350 -13.52 4.31 -8.19
C THR A 350 -12.18 4.67 -7.56
N TRP A 351 -12.04 5.92 -7.12
CA TRP A 351 -10.87 6.44 -6.44
C TRP A 351 -11.21 6.81 -5.00
N VAL A 352 -10.51 6.21 -4.03
CA VAL A 352 -10.69 6.50 -2.61
C VAL A 352 -9.40 7.13 -2.07
N SER A 353 -9.51 8.34 -1.52
CA SER A 353 -8.44 9.06 -0.84
C SER A 353 -8.78 9.18 0.63
N ILE A 354 -7.94 8.61 1.50
CA ILE A 354 -8.17 8.58 2.94
C ILE A 354 -7.18 9.53 3.63
N GLY A 355 -7.75 10.55 4.28
CA GLY A 355 -7.03 11.53 5.07
C GLY A 355 -6.76 11.08 6.50
N THR A 356 -6.00 11.90 7.23
CA THR A 356 -5.61 11.68 8.63
C THR A 356 -6.38 12.61 9.60
N ALA A 357 -7.56 13.09 9.20
CA ALA A 357 -8.37 14.08 9.93
C ALA A 357 -7.53 15.32 10.31
N ARG A 358 -6.85 15.87 9.30
CA ARG A 358 -6.13 17.14 9.43
C ARG A 358 -7.17 18.25 9.20
N GLY A 359 -7.60 18.91 10.27
CA GLY A 359 -8.63 19.96 10.19
C GLY A 359 -8.13 21.21 9.49
N THR A 360 -9.04 22.02 8.95
CA THR A 360 -8.76 23.36 8.41
C THR A 360 -8.64 24.37 9.56
N ARG A 361 -7.46 24.97 9.78
CA ARG A 361 -7.26 25.94 10.86
C ARG A 361 -7.67 27.36 10.42
N PRO A 362 -8.33 28.18 11.25
CA PRO A 362 -8.53 29.62 10.98
C PRO A 362 -7.19 30.37 10.99
N GLU A 363 -7.09 31.45 10.20
CA GLU A 363 -5.93 32.35 10.19
C GLU A 363 -5.79 33.06 11.55
N GLU A 364 -4.72 32.77 12.30
CA GLU A 364 -4.32 33.59 13.45
C GLU A 364 -2.83 33.98 13.39
N SER A 365 -2.57 35.25 13.71
CA SER A 365 -1.29 35.93 13.49
C SER A 365 -0.35 35.84 14.71
N GLY A 366 0.91 35.46 14.47
CA GLY A 366 1.98 35.45 15.49
C GLY A 366 3.32 34.89 14.99
N LEU A 367 4.44 35.38 15.53
CA LEU A 367 5.81 35.03 15.10
C LEU A 367 6.26 33.61 15.47
N ILE A 368 5.88 33.10 16.64
CA ILE A 368 6.14 31.69 17.05
C ILE A 368 5.26 30.73 16.24
N ASN A 369 4.10 31.21 15.78
CA ASN A 369 3.19 30.49 14.90
C ASN A 369 3.71 30.42 13.46
N PHE A 370 4.62 31.30 13.00
CA PHE A 370 5.09 31.31 11.61
C PHE A 370 5.84 30.02 11.21
N LEU A 371 6.68 29.46 12.09
CA LEU A 371 7.43 28.22 11.78
C LEU A 371 6.51 26.98 11.82
N GLN A 372 5.56 26.93 12.76
CA GLN A 372 4.54 25.88 12.85
C GLN A 372 3.54 25.98 11.68
N HIS A 373 3.15 27.18 11.28
CA HIS A 373 2.30 27.48 10.13
C HIS A 373 2.93 27.02 8.81
N ARG A 374 4.26 27.15 8.65
CA ARG A 374 4.97 26.64 7.47
C ARG A 374 5.10 25.11 7.44
N VAL A 375 5.21 24.44 8.58
CA VAL A 375 5.18 22.96 8.67
C VAL A 375 3.76 22.42 8.44
N TYR A 376 2.74 23.19 8.81
CA TYR A 376 1.33 22.87 8.58
C TYR A 376 0.89 23.10 7.13
N LEU A 377 1.32 24.20 6.49
CA LEU A 377 1.11 24.49 5.06
C LEU A 377 1.90 23.54 4.13
N ALA A 378 2.94 22.88 4.64
CA ALA A 378 3.66 21.87 3.90
C ALA A 378 2.87 20.54 3.91
N GLY A 379 2.50 20.05 2.73
CA GLY A 379 1.63 18.88 2.55
C GLY A 379 0.15 19.23 2.44
N ASP A 380 -0.19 20.16 1.53
CA ASP A 380 -1.55 20.57 1.14
C ASP A 380 -2.42 19.38 0.71
N THR A 381 -3.25 18.87 1.63
CA THR A 381 -4.12 17.73 1.35
C THR A 381 -5.42 18.15 0.66
N GLU A 382 -5.91 19.35 0.96
CA GLU A 382 -7.21 19.85 0.50
C GLU A 382 -7.14 20.48 -0.88
N GLY A 383 -6.03 21.14 -1.25
CA GLY A 383 -5.81 21.55 -2.62
C GLY A 383 -5.61 20.35 -3.57
N VAL A 384 -4.98 19.26 -3.11
CA VAL A 384 -4.95 18.00 -3.87
C VAL A 384 -6.35 17.40 -3.99
N HIS A 385 -7.16 17.44 -2.92
CA HIS A 385 -8.55 17.00 -2.96
C HIS A 385 -9.36 17.77 -4.03
N SER A 386 -9.29 19.10 -4.04
CA SER A 386 -9.96 19.94 -5.05
C SER A 386 -9.52 19.59 -6.48
N ARG A 387 -8.21 19.44 -6.73
CA ARG A 387 -7.71 19.07 -8.07
C ARG A 387 -8.14 17.67 -8.50
N MET A 388 -8.22 16.73 -7.55
CA MET A 388 -8.71 15.38 -7.83
C MET A 388 -10.21 15.37 -8.13
N ASP A 389 -10.99 16.24 -7.49
CA ASP A 389 -12.42 16.42 -7.79
C ASP A 389 -12.61 16.91 -9.24
N ASP A 390 -11.86 17.94 -9.65
CA ASP A 390 -11.84 18.43 -11.04
C ASP A 390 -11.41 17.34 -12.04
N LEU A 391 -10.35 16.60 -11.71
CA LEU A 391 -9.88 15.48 -12.54
C LEU A 391 -10.92 14.37 -12.66
N SER A 392 -11.70 14.11 -11.61
CA SER A 392 -12.72 13.07 -11.60
C SER A 392 -13.87 13.33 -12.57
N ALA A 393 -14.16 14.61 -12.83
CA ALA A 393 -15.13 15.06 -13.82
C ALA A 393 -14.55 15.16 -15.25
N SER A 394 -13.23 15.07 -15.40
CA SER A 394 -12.56 15.24 -16.69
C SER A 394 -12.90 14.13 -17.68
N THR A 395 -13.30 14.52 -18.89
CA THR A 395 -13.54 13.58 -20.01
C THR A 395 -12.33 13.41 -20.93
N ALA A 396 -11.19 14.02 -20.59
CA ALA A 396 -9.98 13.94 -21.40
C ALA A 396 -9.46 12.50 -21.47
N GLU A 397 -9.17 12.02 -22.69
CA GLU A 397 -8.73 10.63 -22.90
C GLU A 397 -7.42 10.31 -22.15
N GLU A 398 -6.53 11.29 -22.12
CA GLU A 398 -5.26 11.23 -21.40
C GLU A 398 -5.39 11.09 -19.87
N ASN A 399 -6.53 11.48 -19.30
CA ASN A 399 -6.87 11.30 -17.89
C ASN A 399 -7.59 9.97 -17.63
N LYS A 400 -7.72 9.13 -18.65
CA LYS A 400 -8.38 7.81 -18.56
C LYS A 400 -9.87 7.91 -18.17
N GLY A 401 -10.52 8.99 -18.59
CA GLY A 401 -11.96 9.22 -18.46
C GLY A 401 -12.42 9.61 -17.05
N PRO A 402 -13.71 9.96 -16.89
CA PRO A 402 -14.25 10.34 -15.60
C PRO A 402 -14.32 9.15 -14.64
N PHE A 403 -14.21 9.41 -13.35
CA PHE A 403 -14.22 8.39 -12.29
C PHE A 403 -14.94 8.91 -11.04
N LYS A 404 -15.39 7.99 -10.16
CA LYS A 404 -15.99 8.37 -8.88
C LYS A 404 -14.88 8.63 -7.88
N TYR A 405 -14.81 9.85 -7.36
CA TYR A 405 -13.83 10.23 -6.36
C TYR A 405 -14.47 10.31 -4.97
N TYR A 406 -13.87 9.61 -4.00
CA TYR A 406 -14.28 9.59 -2.61
C TYR A 406 -13.13 10.08 -1.72
N ARG A 407 -13.33 11.21 -1.03
CA ARG A 407 -12.38 11.73 -0.03
C ARG A 407 -12.92 11.42 1.37
N LEU A 408 -12.33 10.41 2.01
CA LEU A 408 -12.66 10.05 3.40
C LEU A 408 -11.72 10.83 4.34
N ASN A 409 -12.20 11.96 4.83
CA ASN A 409 -11.48 12.80 5.78
C ASN A 409 -12.51 13.59 6.61
N ASN A 410 -12.26 13.73 7.92
CA ASN A 410 -13.02 14.69 8.72
C ASN A 410 -12.44 16.10 8.51
N PRO A 411 -13.18 17.04 7.91
CA PRO A 411 -12.69 18.40 7.65
C PRO A 411 -12.52 19.24 8.92
N GLU A 412 -13.23 18.91 9.99
CA GLU A 412 -13.08 19.58 11.30
C GLU A 412 -11.76 19.18 11.98
N GLY A 413 -11.24 18.01 11.64
CA GLY A 413 -9.98 17.48 12.13
C GLY A 413 -10.02 16.90 13.53
N LEU A 414 -8.88 16.37 13.96
CA LEU A 414 -8.71 15.80 15.30
C LEU A 414 -8.45 16.90 16.35
N PRO A 415 -9.21 16.92 17.46
CA PRO A 415 -8.97 17.87 18.54
C PRO A 415 -7.67 17.54 19.27
N ASN A 416 -6.68 18.43 19.21
CA ASN A 416 -5.44 18.40 20.01
C ASN A 416 -4.57 17.12 19.88
N VAL A 417 -4.67 16.38 18.77
CA VAL A 417 -3.81 15.22 18.49
C VAL A 417 -2.72 15.57 17.49
N GLU A 418 -1.49 15.65 17.98
CA GLU A 418 -0.29 15.87 17.15
C GLU A 418 0.17 14.59 16.44
N MET A 419 1.06 14.74 15.44
CA MET A 419 1.52 13.64 14.59
C MET A 419 2.25 12.50 15.35
N ASP A 420 2.85 12.82 16.48
CA ASP A 420 3.64 11.90 17.30
C ASP A 420 3.10 11.80 18.74
N ASP A 421 1.83 12.17 18.94
CA ASP A 421 1.18 12.07 20.23
C ASP A 421 1.03 10.60 20.64
N TRP A 422 1.32 10.31 21.91
CA TRP A 422 1.19 8.97 22.47
C TRP A 422 1.10 9.05 24.00
N LYS A 423 -0.13 9.11 24.50
CA LYS A 423 -0.43 9.30 25.91
C LYS A 423 -1.28 8.15 26.46
N PRO A 424 -0.98 7.67 27.67
CA PRO A 424 0.29 7.80 28.39
C PRO A 424 1.47 7.19 27.61
N SER A 425 2.66 7.80 27.71
CA SER A 425 3.88 7.22 27.13
C SER A 425 4.44 6.09 28.01
N GLY A 426 5.14 5.12 27.41
CA GLY A 426 5.73 3.99 28.11
C GLY A 426 5.56 2.65 27.38
N SER A 427 5.88 1.55 28.08
CA SER A 427 5.68 0.17 27.62
C SER A 427 4.66 -0.60 28.47
N GLY A 428 3.99 0.08 29.40
CA GLY A 428 3.02 -0.52 30.32
C GLY A 428 1.65 -0.69 29.70
N GLN A 429 0.80 -1.47 30.38
CA GLN A 429 -0.62 -1.59 30.08
C GLN A 429 -1.28 -0.20 30.11
N GLY A 430 -2.03 0.13 29.06
CA GLY A 430 -2.65 1.44 28.87
C GLY A 430 -1.78 2.49 28.16
N SER A 431 -0.56 2.15 27.72
CA SER A 431 0.23 3.12 26.92
C SER A 431 -0.45 3.46 25.60
N GLY A 432 -0.55 4.76 25.29
CA GLY A 432 -1.21 5.28 24.08
C GLY A 432 -2.73 5.25 24.11
N GLU A 433 -3.33 4.64 25.13
CA GLU A 433 -4.78 4.42 25.21
C GLU A 433 -5.58 5.73 25.18
N GLN A 434 -5.07 6.79 25.80
CA GLN A 434 -5.71 8.11 25.75
C GLN A 434 -5.68 8.67 24.32
N THR A 435 -4.51 8.67 23.67
CA THR A 435 -4.39 9.19 22.30
C THR A 435 -5.25 8.40 21.33
N LEU A 436 -5.19 7.07 21.36
CA LEU A 436 -6.00 6.22 20.49
C LEU A 436 -7.50 6.33 20.81
N GLY A 437 -7.86 6.48 22.09
CA GLY A 437 -9.22 6.73 22.55
C GLY A 437 -9.79 8.01 21.94
N THR A 438 -9.07 9.13 22.05
CA THR A 438 -9.48 10.41 21.45
C THR A 438 -9.66 10.32 19.93
N ILE A 439 -8.75 9.63 19.23
CA ILE A 439 -8.88 9.43 17.78
C ILE A 439 -10.14 8.61 17.45
N ARG A 440 -10.43 7.57 18.23
CA ARG A 440 -11.60 6.70 18.04
C ARG A 440 -12.90 7.42 18.34
N GLU A 441 -12.96 8.19 19.43
CA GLU A 441 -14.12 9.01 19.79
C GLU A 441 -14.44 10.03 18.69
N SER A 442 -13.42 10.75 18.20
CA SER A 442 -13.60 11.71 17.10
C SER A 442 -14.08 11.04 15.80
N PHE A 443 -13.58 9.84 15.48
CA PHE A 443 -14.09 9.08 14.34
C PHE A 443 -15.54 8.65 14.53
N ASN A 444 -15.91 8.16 15.72
CA ASN A 444 -17.26 7.73 16.02
C ASN A 444 -18.26 8.91 15.95
N GLU A 445 -17.87 10.08 16.42
CA GLU A 445 -18.64 11.31 16.27
C GLU A 445 -18.81 11.68 14.80
N TYR A 446 -17.73 11.72 14.01
CA TYR A 446 -17.78 11.97 12.57
C TYR A 446 -18.70 10.99 11.83
N TYR A 447 -18.60 9.70 12.14
CA TYR A 447 -19.40 8.65 11.52
C TYR A 447 -20.85 8.57 12.05
N SER A 448 -21.17 9.27 13.14
CA SER A 448 -22.55 9.36 13.64
C SER A 448 -23.46 10.18 12.71
N ASN A 449 -22.89 11.01 11.83
CA ASN A 449 -23.61 11.77 10.83
C ASN A 449 -24.13 10.85 9.70
N ASP A 450 -25.43 10.88 9.45
CA ASP A 450 -26.07 10.04 8.43
C ASP A 450 -25.58 10.30 7.01
N GLU A 451 -25.24 11.54 6.65
CA GLU A 451 -24.67 11.85 5.33
C GLU A 451 -23.30 11.19 5.14
N VAL A 452 -22.48 11.15 6.20
CA VAL A 452 -21.20 10.46 6.21
C VAL A 452 -21.39 8.95 6.07
N ARG A 453 -22.34 8.36 6.81
CA ARG A 453 -22.66 6.93 6.71
C ARG A 453 -23.10 6.57 5.30
N ASP A 454 -23.96 7.37 4.70
CA ASP A 454 -24.43 7.16 3.32
C ASP A 454 -23.33 7.36 2.29
N TYR A 455 -22.39 8.29 2.53
CA TYR A 455 -21.21 8.45 1.70
C TYR A 455 -20.34 7.19 1.69
N PHE A 456 -20.08 6.58 2.87
CA PHE A 456 -19.35 5.32 2.98
C PHE A 456 -20.09 4.16 2.29
N ARG A 457 -21.42 4.06 2.47
CA ARG A 457 -22.23 3.03 1.81
C ARG A 457 -22.22 3.16 0.29
N ARG A 458 -22.31 4.38 -0.25
CA ARG A 458 -22.21 4.62 -1.70
C ARG A 458 -20.85 4.19 -2.24
N CYS A 459 -19.77 4.55 -1.54
CA CYS A 459 -18.42 4.09 -1.89
C CYS A 459 -18.32 2.56 -1.93
N ALA A 460 -18.82 1.89 -0.89
CA ALA A 460 -18.82 0.42 -0.80
C ALA A 460 -19.56 -0.24 -1.98
N ARG A 461 -20.74 0.26 -2.37
CA ARG A 461 -21.52 -0.26 -3.51
C ARG A 461 -20.74 -0.23 -4.82
N GLU A 462 -20.02 0.86 -5.09
CA GLU A 462 -19.22 0.99 -6.31
C GLU A 462 -18.06 -0.01 -6.33
N LEU A 463 -17.38 -0.19 -5.20
CA LEU A 463 -16.29 -1.15 -5.07
C LEU A 463 -16.78 -2.60 -5.20
N VAL A 464 -17.87 -2.96 -4.53
CA VAL A 464 -18.47 -4.31 -4.58
C VAL A 464 -18.94 -4.65 -5.99
N LYS A 465 -19.59 -3.70 -6.67
CA LYS A 465 -20.03 -3.88 -8.05
C LYS A 465 -18.88 -4.28 -8.97
N THR A 466 -17.79 -3.52 -8.96
CA THR A 466 -16.64 -3.81 -9.83
C THR A 466 -15.94 -5.10 -9.44
N ARG A 467 -15.83 -5.42 -8.14
CA ARG A 467 -15.30 -6.71 -7.68
C ARG A 467 -16.15 -7.89 -8.17
N ARG A 468 -17.48 -7.82 -8.07
CA ARG A 468 -18.39 -8.88 -8.56
C ARG A 468 -18.33 -9.06 -10.07
N GLU A 469 -18.30 -7.97 -10.84
CA GLU A 469 -18.10 -8.04 -12.31
C GLU A 469 -16.81 -8.80 -12.67
N ARG A 470 -15.73 -8.65 -11.89
CA ARG A 470 -14.46 -9.38 -12.10
C ARG A 470 -14.55 -10.87 -11.83
N THR A 471 -15.41 -11.30 -10.91
CA THR A 471 -15.58 -12.73 -10.57
C THR A 471 -16.20 -13.56 -11.70
N ALA A 472 -16.77 -12.91 -12.73
CA ALA A 472 -17.25 -13.57 -13.93
C ALA A 472 -16.13 -14.31 -14.69
N ASP A 473 -14.88 -13.84 -14.59
CA ASP A 473 -13.69 -14.55 -15.06
C ASP A 473 -12.93 -15.17 -13.90
N GLN A 474 -13.16 -16.45 -13.68
CA GLN A 474 -12.55 -17.19 -12.58
C GLN A 474 -11.03 -17.32 -12.72
N SER A 475 -10.49 -17.33 -13.94
CA SER A 475 -9.04 -17.47 -14.17
C SER A 475 -8.29 -16.20 -13.78
N LEU A 476 -8.80 -15.03 -14.19
CA LEU A 476 -8.26 -13.74 -13.79
C LEU A 476 -8.49 -13.47 -12.29
N TRP A 477 -9.69 -13.79 -11.78
CA TRP A 477 -10.01 -13.57 -10.37
C TRP A 477 -9.18 -14.45 -9.45
N GLU A 478 -9.01 -15.73 -9.77
CA GLU A 478 -8.13 -16.64 -9.05
C GLU A 478 -6.71 -16.08 -8.95
N ARG A 479 -6.15 -15.64 -10.09
CA ARG A 479 -4.82 -15.02 -10.09
C ARG A 479 -4.78 -13.82 -9.13
N TYR A 480 -5.75 -12.92 -9.23
CA TYR A 480 -5.75 -11.66 -8.46
C TYR A 480 -6.01 -11.86 -6.96
N ALA A 481 -7.00 -12.66 -6.59
CA ALA A 481 -7.42 -12.89 -5.20
C ALA A 481 -6.51 -13.89 -4.46
N LEU A 482 -6.06 -14.96 -5.13
CA LEU A 482 -5.26 -16.02 -4.50
C LEU A 482 -3.77 -15.90 -4.79
N GLY A 483 -3.36 -15.11 -5.78
CA GLY A 483 -1.96 -15.09 -6.23
C GLY A 483 -1.49 -16.41 -6.82
N THR A 484 -2.43 -17.25 -7.26
CA THR A 484 -2.11 -18.56 -7.83
C THR A 484 -1.24 -18.42 -9.07
N THR A 485 -0.20 -19.25 -9.17
CA THR A 485 0.48 -19.61 -10.42
C THR A 485 0.44 -21.12 -10.60
N TYR A 486 0.83 -21.59 -11.77
CA TYR A 486 0.85 -23.01 -12.11
C TYR A 486 2.22 -23.44 -12.60
N THR A 487 2.65 -24.63 -12.19
CA THR A 487 3.80 -25.35 -12.77
C THR A 487 3.36 -26.71 -13.28
N CYS A 488 3.93 -27.16 -14.39
CA CYS A 488 3.60 -28.46 -14.95
C CYS A 488 4.34 -29.57 -14.19
N ARG A 489 3.60 -30.60 -13.76
CA ARG A 489 4.14 -31.79 -13.09
C ARG A 489 4.00 -33.08 -13.92
N GLN A 490 3.64 -32.94 -15.19
CA GLN A 490 3.43 -34.08 -16.07
C GLN A 490 4.77 -34.63 -16.55
N SER A 491 4.89 -35.96 -16.57
CA SER A 491 6.09 -36.63 -17.08
C SER A 491 6.32 -36.29 -18.55
N GLY A 492 7.56 -35.98 -18.93
CA GLY A 492 7.89 -35.65 -20.32
C GLY A 492 7.45 -34.25 -20.75
N CYS A 493 7.13 -33.35 -19.83
CA CYS A 493 6.90 -31.95 -20.17
C CYS A 493 8.15 -31.33 -20.79
N LYS A 494 7.97 -30.62 -21.92
CA LYS A 494 9.05 -29.98 -22.67
C LYS A 494 9.53 -28.65 -22.06
N TYR A 495 8.79 -28.11 -21.10
CA TYR A 495 9.13 -26.85 -20.44
C TYR A 495 9.98 -27.12 -19.20
N GLU A 496 10.85 -26.16 -18.88
CA GLU A 496 11.69 -26.22 -17.69
C GLU A 496 10.84 -26.31 -16.40
N PRO A 497 11.32 -26.98 -15.34
CA PRO A 497 10.58 -27.13 -14.09
C PRO A 497 10.19 -25.81 -13.40
N ASP A 498 10.90 -24.72 -13.68
CA ASP A 498 10.65 -23.38 -13.14
C ASP A 498 9.72 -22.52 -14.02
N GLN A 499 9.33 -23.01 -15.21
CA GLN A 499 8.31 -22.36 -16.03
C GLN A 499 7.00 -22.28 -15.26
N THR A 500 6.49 -21.06 -15.13
CA THR A 500 5.21 -20.80 -14.48
C THR A 500 4.20 -20.23 -15.48
N TRP A 501 2.93 -20.59 -15.30
CA TRP A 501 1.80 -19.96 -15.96
C TRP A 501 1.05 -19.10 -14.94
N GLU A 502 0.75 -17.86 -15.31
CA GLU A 502 0.08 -16.92 -14.42
C GLU A 502 -1.42 -17.20 -14.29
N TYR A 503 -2.04 -17.74 -15.35
CA TYR A 503 -3.49 -17.91 -15.41
C TYR A 503 -3.87 -19.37 -15.67
N ARG A 504 -4.94 -19.83 -15.01
CA ARG A 504 -5.45 -21.21 -15.10
C ARG A 504 -5.77 -21.61 -16.54
N GLU A 505 -6.36 -20.70 -17.30
CA GLU A 505 -6.71 -20.95 -18.70
C GLU A 505 -5.48 -21.20 -19.59
N GLN A 506 -4.40 -20.45 -19.37
CA GLN A 506 -3.14 -20.67 -20.07
C GLN A 506 -2.54 -22.04 -19.72
N PHE A 507 -2.55 -22.40 -18.43
CA PHE A 507 -2.05 -23.69 -17.98
C PHE A 507 -2.91 -24.86 -18.51
N THR A 508 -4.23 -24.70 -18.50
CA THR A 508 -5.16 -25.68 -19.06
C THR A 508 -4.93 -25.87 -20.55
N THR A 509 -4.65 -24.78 -21.29
CA THR A 509 -4.31 -24.85 -22.71
C THR A 509 -3.04 -25.67 -22.91
N HIS A 510 -1.98 -25.41 -22.13
CA HIS A 510 -0.75 -26.20 -22.13
C HIS A 510 -1.01 -27.70 -21.88
N LEU A 511 -1.81 -28.05 -20.87
CA LEU A 511 -2.18 -29.45 -20.59
C LEU A 511 -2.90 -30.12 -21.77
N ARG A 512 -3.76 -29.40 -22.47
CA ARG A 512 -4.46 -29.92 -23.66
C ARG A 512 -3.51 -30.10 -24.85
N THR A 513 -2.69 -29.09 -25.14
CA THR A 513 -1.87 -29.06 -26.35
C THR A 513 -0.62 -29.92 -26.25
N ASP A 514 0.06 -29.90 -25.10
CA ASP A 514 1.36 -30.55 -24.94
C ASP A 514 1.27 -31.91 -24.24
N HIS A 515 0.20 -32.15 -23.48
CA HIS A 515 -0.04 -33.42 -22.77
C HIS A 515 -1.26 -34.18 -23.28
N GLY A 516 -1.97 -33.68 -24.29
CA GLY A 516 -3.13 -34.36 -24.90
C GLY A 516 -4.28 -34.60 -23.93
N MET A 517 -4.35 -33.87 -22.82
CA MET A 517 -5.39 -34.06 -21.81
C MET A 517 -6.74 -33.58 -22.33
N THR A 518 -7.73 -34.47 -22.36
CA THR A 518 -9.10 -34.14 -22.84
C THR A 518 -10.16 -34.20 -21.74
N SER A 519 -9.90 -34.97 -20.68
CA SER A 519 -10.79 -35.10 -19.52
C SER A 519 -10.72 -33.85 -18.63
N GLN A 520 -11.89 -33.24 -18.36
CA GLN A 520 -11.96 -32.08 -17.48
C GLN A 520 -11.58 -32.41 -16.04
N THR A 521 -11.84 -33.65 -15.59
CA THR A 521 -11.44 -34.13 -14.26
C THR A 521 -9.93 -34.20 -14.14
N ASP A 522 -9.24 -34.73 -15.16
CA ASP A 522 -7.79 -34.88 -15.15
C ASP A 522 -7.10 -33.51 -15.23
N ILE A 523 -7.63 -32.61 -16.05
CA ILE A 523 -7.18 -31.22 -16.13
C ILE A 523 -7.32 -30.54 -14.76
N SER A 524 -8.48 -30.69 -14.10
CA SER A 524 -8.70 -30.10 -12.78
C SER A 524 -7.75 -30.66 -11.72
N ALA A 525 -7.51 -31.96 -11.72
CA ALA A 525 -6.54 -32.63 -10.84
C ALA A 525 -5.10 -32.14 -11.11
N ALA A 526 -4.71 -32.01 -12.38
CA ALA A 526 -3.40 -31.47 -12.78
C ALA A 526 -3.24 -30.00 -12.38
N CYS A 527 -4.29 -29.17 -12.54
CA CYS A 527 -4.30 -27.79 -12.06
C CYS A 527 -4.11 -27.72 -10.55
N GLN A 528 -4.83 -28.54 -9.79
CA GLN A 528 -4.71 -28.58 -8.34
C GLN A 528 -3.29 -29.00 -7.92
N ALA A 529 -2.76 -30.06 -8.52
CA ALA A 529 -1.41 -30.57 -8.24
C ALA A 529 -0.31 -29.56 -8.62
N GLY A 530 -0.49 -28.81 -9.72
CA GLY A 530 0.46 -27.81 -10.21
C GLY A 530 0.29 -26.41 -9.61
N SER A 531 -0.75 -26.16 -8.83
CA SER A 531 -1.03 -24.82 -8.30
C SER A 531 -0.08 -24.41 -7.18
N LEU A 532 0.36 -23.15 -7.24
CA LEU A 532 1.15 -22.47 -6.22
C LEU A 532 0.41 -21.21 -5.79
N VAL A 533 -0.18 -21.24 -4.60
CA VAL A 533 -1.01 -20.15 -4.06
C VAL A 533 -0.17 -19.25 -3.15
N TRP A 534 -0.52 -17.96 -3.05
CA TRP A 534 0.07 -17.04 -2.09
C TRP A 534 -0.03 -17.60 -0.66
N LYS A 535 1.11 -17.77 0.01
CA LYS A 535 1.18 -18.38 1.35
C LYS A 535 1.30 -17.33 2.44
N TYR A 536 0.19 -17.06 3.13
CA TYR A 536 0.19 -16.30 4.37
C TYR A 536 0.92 -17.08 5.47
N LYS A 537 1.76 -16.40 6.25
CA LYS A 537 2.57 -17.02 7.30
C LYS A 537 1.75 -17.28 8.55
N ALA A 538 1.86 -18.47 9.15
CA ALA A 538 1.30 -18.73 10.47
C ALA A 538 2.13 -18.05 11.58
N ARG A 539 1.52 -17.86 12.77
CA ARG A 539 2.25 -17.51 13.99
C ARG A 539 3.19 -18.66 14.39
N THR A 540 4.40 -18.35 14.82
CA THR A 540 5.33 -19.34 15.39
C THR A 540 5.05 -19.56 16.89
N ASP A 541 5.51 -20.68 17.45
CA ASP A 541 5.34 -20.97 18.89
C ASP A 541 5.98 -19.91 19.79
N ALA A 542 7.12 -19.35 19.37
CA ALA A 542 7.76 -18.23 20.06
C ALA A 542 6.90 -16.95 20.00
N GLN A 543 6.21 -16.70 18.87
CA GLN A 543 5.27 -15.59 18.75
C GLN A 543 4.04 -15.81 19.62
N ASN A 544 3.50 -17.03 19.66
CA ASN A 544 2.40 -17.40 20.56
C ASN A 544 2.79 -17.22 22.05
N ALA A 545 4.05 -17.47 22.42
CA ALA A 545 4.54 -17.28 23.78
C ALA A 545 4.71 -15.80 24.17
N ASN A 546 5.17 -14.95 23.25
CA ASN A 546 5.26 -13.50 23.47
C ASN A 546 3.88 -12.86 23.65
N ILE A 547 2.86 -13.37 22.96
CA ILE A 547 1.47 -12.97 23.18
C ILE A 547 1.06 -13.31 24.62
N ARG A 548 1.27 -14.54 25.08
CA ARG A 548 0.92 -14.95 26.47
C ARG A 548 1.59 -14.12 27.56
N ARG A 549 2.76 -13.52 27.28
CA ARG A 549 3.47 -12.61 28.21
C ARG A 549 3.06 -11.14 28.05
N GLY A 550 2.49 -10.76 26.91
CA GLY A 550 2.03 -9.40 26.61
C GLY A 550 0.50 -9.19 26.65
N THR A 551 -0.29 -10.25 26.84
CA THR A 551 -1.76 -10.19 26.90
C THR A 551 -2.28 -10.30 28.33
N THR A 552 -2.22 -9.19 29.06
CA THR A 552 -3.35 -8.75 29.89
C THR A 552 -3.95 -7.53 29.20
N PHE A 553 -4.60 -7.73 28.06
CA PHE A 553 -5.59 -6.80 27.52
C PHE A 553 -6.92 -7.53 27.65
N THR A 554 -7.67 -7.20 28.69
CA THR A 554 -8.97 -7.82 28.98
C THR A 554 -10.06 -7.16 28.16
N ASN A 555 -10.90 -8.01 27.57
CA ASN A 555 -12.23 -7.71 27.07
C ASN A 555 -12.97 -6.72 27.96
N GLY A 556 -13.42 -5.62 27.35
CA GLY A 556 -14.40 -4.71 27.93
C GLY A 556 -14.83 -3.71 26.89
N LEU A 557 -16.14 -3.50 26.75
CA LEU A 557 -16.83 -2.53 25.89
C LEU A 557 -17.26 -3.04 24.49
N TYR A 558 -18.11 -4.06 24.49
CA TYR A 558 -19.25 -4.16 23.57
C TYR A 558 -20.52 -4.40 24.40
N ALA A 559 -21.05 -3.33 25.00
CA ALA A 559 -22.43 -3.22 25.48
C ALA A 559 -22.63 -1.77 25.96
N GLY A 560 -23.52 -1.04 25.31
CA GLY A 560 -23.85 0.36 25.61
C GLY A 560 -24.12 1.15 24.35
#